data_AF-A0A927LYG4-F1
#
_entry.id   AF-A0A927LYG4-F1
#
_cell.length_a   1.000
_cell.length_b   1.000
_cell.length_c   1.000
_cell.angle_alpha   90.00
_cell.angle_beta   90.00
_cell.angle_gamma   90.00
#
_symmetry.space_group_name_H-M   'P 1'
#
loop_
_entity.id
_entity.type
_entity.pdbx_description
1 polymer ?
#
loop_
_entity_poly.entity_id
_entity_poly.type
_entity_poly.pdbx_seq_one_letter_code
_entity_poly.pdbx_strand_id
1 'polypeptide(L)'
;MSRLVPNKWLKTNVLLRHREVAKHIPETRVYTRAVLVRMLNQYGRVVMKPCIGFGGHGLILISKQRLGYMVHHRERIWSRLSFGAMLAHVERLRRGTAYLVQRGLVLASISGRPVDYRVKLLRRHGKWFTKKIIGRLAKPGLFVTNIHSGGTVLGANEALRRSLSISPHAKKQEMNRLSYLGMEALTRAFPGIDKLGFDYGIDRQGNIWLLEVNTQPR
;
A
#
# COMPACT_ATOMS: atom_id res chain seq x y z
N MET A 1 14.92 21.87 3.10
CA MET A 1 13.87 20.93 3.57
C MET A 1 13.57 19.93 2.45
N SER A 2 13.36 18.64 2.77
CA SER A 2 13.02 17.61 1.74
C SER A 2 11.78 17.97 0.92
N ARG A 3 11.88 17.80 -0.39
CA ARG A 3 10.75 17.94 -1.32
C ARG A 3 9.60 16.99 -0.95
N LEU A 4 8.38 17.54 -0.89
CA LEU A 4 7.14 16.78 -0.73
C LEU A 4 6.53 16.49 -2.10
N VAL A 5 6.21 15.21 -2.36
CA VAL A 5 5.43 14.76 -3.52
C VAL A 5 4.17 14.07 -2.98
N PRO A 6 3.06 14.80 -2.79
CA PRO A 6 1.90 14.27 -2.08
C PRO A 6 1.09 13.29 -2.92
N ASN A 7 1.05 13.48 -4.24
CA ASN A 7 0.24 12.67 -5.15
C ASN A 7 0.84 11.26 -5.32
N LYS A 8 0.09 10.25 -4.89
CA LYS A 8 0.44 8.82 -5.00
C LYS A 8 0.63 8.40 -6.46
N TRP A 9 -0.23 8.85 -7.36
CA TRP A 9 -0.18 8.47 -8.77
C TRP A 9 1.12 8.91 -9.44
N LEU A 10 1.59 10.14 -9.18
CA LEU A 10 2.84 10.63 -9.75
C LEU A 10 4.03 9.74 -9.38
N LYS A 11 4.13 9.35 -8.10
CA LYS A 11 5.18 8.44 -7.62
C LYS A 11 5.03 7.05 -8.22
N THR A 12 3.82 6.50 -8.21
CA THR A 12 3.54 5.18 -8.79
C THR A 12 3.87 5.14 -10.28
N ASN A 13 3.52 6.16 -11.05
CA ASN A 13 3.79 6.22 -12.49
C ASN A 13 5.30 6.23 -12.80
N VAL A 14 6.11 6.96 -12.01
CA VAL A 14 7.57 6.91 -12.12
C VAL A 14 8.09 5.49 -11.86
N LEU A 15 7.63 4.85 -10.79
CA LEU A 15 8.10 3.52 -10.42
C LEU A 15 7.65 2.42 -11.38
N LEU A 16 6.48 2.57 -12.01
CA LEU A 16 5.97 1.65 -13.04
C LEU A 16 6.83 1.64 -14.30
N ARG A 17 7.64 2.68 -14.56
CA ARG A 17 8.60 2.71 -15.67
C ARG A 17 9.88 1.94 -15.37
N HIS A 18 10.14 1.58 -14.11
CA HIS A 18 11.31 0.79 -13.74
C HIS A 18 10.98 -0.70 -13.80
N ARG A 19 11.56 -1.42 -14.77
CA ARG A 19 11.25 -2.83 -15.10
C ARG A 19 11.21 -3.77 -13.89
N GLU A 20 12.17 -3.66 -12.96
CA GLU A 20 12.19 -4.53 -11.77
C GLU A 20 11.17 -4.12 -10.72
N VAL A 21 11.16 -2.84 -10.30
CA VAL A 21 10.22 -2.34 -9.28
C VAL A 21 8.76 -2.53 -9.70
N ALA A 22 8.45 -2.31 -10.99
CA ALA A 22 7.09 -2.42 -11.51
C ALA A 22 6.45 -3.80 -11.28
N LYS A 23 7.23 -4.89 -11.31
CA LYS A 23 6.75 -6.25 -11.05
C LYS A 23 6.20 -6.44 -9.64
N HIS A 24 6.68 -5.61 -8.70
CA HIS A 24 6.27 -5.63 -7.31
C HIS A 24 5.16 -4.61 -7.02
N ILE A 25 4.66 -3.86 -8.00
CA ILE A 25 3.55 -2.93 -7.77
C ILE A 25 2.24 -3.63 -8.15
N PRO A 26 1.29 -3.80 -7.23
CA PRO A 26 -0.02 -4.35 -7.59
C PRO A 26 -0.66 -3.45 -8.64
N GLU A 27 -1.36 -4.02 -9.63
CA GLU A 27 -1.96 -3.22 -10.72
C GLU A 27 -2.72 -2.04 -10.12
N THR A 28 -2.34 -0.84 -10.53
CA THR A 28 -2.87 0.43 -10.02
C THR A 28 -3.28 1.30 -11.20
N ARG A 29 -4.47 1.89 -11.12
CA ARG A 29 -5.04 2.76 -12.15
C ARG A 29 -5.75 3.93 -11.50
N VAL A 30 -5.89 5.04 -12.23
CA VAL A 30 -6.77 6.14 -11.82
C VAL A 30 -8.21 5.65 -11.86
N TYR A 31 -9.00 6.03 -10.85
CA TYR A 31 -10.38 5.63 -10.74
C TYR A 31 -11.22 6.21 -11.86
N THR A 32 -11.91 5.31 -12.55
CA THR A 32 -13.18 5.56 -13.24
C THR A 32 -14.12 4.42 -12.88
N ARG A 33 -15.43 4.59 -13.09
CA ARG A 33 -16.40 3.49 -12.87
C ARG A 33 -16.04 2.25 -13.69
N ALA A 34 -15.65 2.44 -14.95
CA ALA A 34 -15.23 1.35 -15.83
C ALA A 34 -13.96 0.64 -15.32
N VAL A 35 -12.96 1.39 -14.84
CA VAL A 35 -11.74 0.81 -14.24
C VAL A 35 -12.07 0.00 -12.99
N LEU A 36 -12.91 0.54 -12.11
CA LEU A 36 -13.33 -0.17 -10.89
C LEU A 36 -14.00 -1.50 -11.24
N VAL A 37 -14.97 -1.49 -12.16
CA VAL A 37 -15.69 -2.68 -12.61
C VAL A 37 -14.73 -3.71 -13.20
N ARG A 38 -13.88 -3.28 -14.15
CA ARG A 38 -12.90 -4.16 -14.81
C ARG A 38 -11.99 -4.82 -13.78
N MET A 39 -11.41 -4.04 -12.88
CA MET A 39 -10.49 -4.56 -11.86
C MET A 39 -11.19 -5.47 -10.84
N LEU A 40 -12.45 -5.18 -10.48
CA LEU A 40 -13.24 -6.08 -9.63
C LEU A 40 -13.56 -7.41 -10.32
N ASN A 41 -13.86 -7.40 -11.62
CA ASN A 41 -14.08 -8.62 -12.38
C ASN A 41 -12.78 -9.43 -12.54
N GLN A 42 -11.66 -8.76 -12.77
CA GLN A 42 -10.36 -9.42 -12.96
C GLN A 42 -9.79 -9.98 -11.65
N TYR A 43 -9.89 -9.24 -10.54
CA TYR A 43 -9.19 -9.57 -9.30
C TYR A 43 -10.11 -10.01 -8.15
N GLY A 44 -11.43 -9.80 -8.27
CA GLY A 44 -12.40 -10.05 -7.21
C GLY A 44 -12.29 -9.10 -6.00
N ARG A 45 -11.17 -8.38 -5.85
CA ARG A 45 -10.88 -7.51 -4.71
C ARG A 45 -10.00 -6.34 -5.13
N VAL A 46 -10.38 -5.12 -4.71
CA VAL A 46 -9.61 -3.90 -4.97
C VAL A 46 -9.56 -3.01 -3.73
N VAL A 47 -8.48 -2.24 -3.60
CA VAL A 47 -8.36 -1.16 -2.63
C VAL A 47 -8.36 0.16 -3.38
N MET A 48 -9.31 1.02 -3.03
CA MET A 48 -9.42 2.38 -3.51
C MET A 48 -8.72 3.35 -2.54
N LYS A 49 -7.88 4.24 -3.06
CA LYS A 49 -7.05 5.17 -2.28
C LYS A 49 -7.17 6.60 -2.82
N PRO A 50 -7.29 7.65 -1.99
CA PRO A 50 -7.17 9.03 -2.45
C PRO A 50 -5.81 9.28 -3.12
N CYS A 51 -5.81 9.95 -4.27
CA CYS A 51 -4.57 10.34 -4.96
C CYS A 51 -3.68 11.20 -4.05
N ILE A 52 -4.28 12.09 -3.27
CA ILE A 52 -3.61 12.91 -2.25
C ILE A 52 -4.23 12.58 -0.89
N GLY A 53 -3.40 12.33 0.12
CA GLY A 53 -3.84 12.00 1.47
C GLY A 53 -2.79 11.20 2.23
N PHE A 54 -2.96 11.07 3.54
CA PHE A 54 -2.03 10.41 4.46
C PHE A 54 -2.78 9.55 5.47
N GLY A 55 -2.05 8.77 6.28
CA GLY A 55 -2.63 8.10 7.45
C GLY A 55 -3.59 6.94 7.16
N GLY A 56 -3.75 6.52 5.89
CA GLY A 56 -4.73 5.50 5.52
C GLY A 56 -6.18 6.00 5.53
N HIS A 57 -6.39 7.30 5.71
CA HIS A 57 -7.73 7.90 5.63
C HIS A 57 -8.26 7.84 4.19
N GLY A 58 -9.55 7.53 4.07
CA GLY A 58 -10.24 7.42 2.78
C GLY A 58 -9.96 6.12 2.01
N LEU A 59 -9.24 5.15 2.60
CA LEU A 59 -9.08 3.82 2.01
C LEU A 59 -10.42 3.08 2.02
N ILE A 60 -10.82 2.58 0.85
CA ILE A 60 -12.05 1.79 0.67
C ILE A 60 -11.64 0.44 0.09
N LEU A 61 -11.90 -0.64 0.82
CA LEU A 61 -11.74 -1.99 0.31
C LEU A 61 -13.06 -2.45 -0.29
N ILE A 62 -13.01 -2.97 -1.52
CA ILE A 62 -14.19 -3.50 -2.21
C ILE A 62 -13.88 -4.93 -2.63
N SER A 63 -14.78 -5.85 -2.32
CA SER A 63 -14.68 -7.25 -2.72
C SER A 63 -15.97 -7.71 -3.38
N LYS A 64 -15.84 -8.42 -4.50
CA LYS A 64 -16.93 -9.21 -5.10
C LYS A 64 -17.13 -10.46 -4.25
N GLN A 65 -18.39 -10.78 -3.96
CA GLN A 65 -18.81 -11.95 -3.18
C GLN A 65 -19.89 -12.71 -3.97
N ARG A 66 -20.24 -13.92 -3.52
CA ARG A 66 -21.27 -14.75 -4.16
C ARG A 66 -22.62 -14.03 -4.27
N LEU A 67 -23.00 -13.25 -3.25
CA LEU A 67 -24.30 -12.57 -3.15
C LEU A 67 -24.19 -11.05 -3.33
N GLY A 68 -23.25 -10.57 -4.16
CA GLY A 68 -23.08 -9.15 -4.46
C GLY A 68 -21.70 -8.61 -4.06
N TYR A 69 -21.65 -7.43 -3.47
CA TYR A 69 -20.40 -6.75 -3.13
C TYR A 69 -20.31 -6.44 -1.64
N MET A 70 -19.08 -6.43 -1.15
CA MET A 70 -18.73 -5.93 0.18
C MET A 70 -17.89 -4.67 0.04
N VAL A 71 -18.24 -3.65 0.79
CA VAL A 71 -17.48 -2.40 0.94
C VAL A 71 -17.04 -2.28 2.39
N HIS A 72 -15.74 -2.08 2.62
CA HIS A 72 -15.15 -1.90 3.94
C HIS A 72 -14.40 -0.56 3.96
N HIS A 73 -14.81 0.33 4.86
CA HIS A 73 -14.18 1.63 5.05
C HIS A 73 -14.11 1.95 6.55
N ARG A 74 -12.88 2.14 7.04
CA ARG A 74 -12.56 2.23 8.48
C ARG A 74 -13.09 0.99 9.22
N GLU A 75 -13.83 1.14 10.32
CA GLU A 75 -14.41 0.03 11.08
C GLU A 75 -15.76 -0.46 10.52
N ARG A 76 -16.28 0.17 9.45
CA ARG A 76 -17.61 -0.14 8.91
C ARG A 76 -17.52 -1.07 7.71
N ILE A 77 -18.35 -2.10 7.72
CA ILE A 77 -18.51 -3.07 6.64
C ILE A 77 -19.97 -3.06 6.19
N TRP A 78 -20.17 -2.89 4.88
CA TRP A 78 -21.45 -3.10 4.21
C TRP A 78 -21.30 -4.31 3.31
N SER A 79 -22.18 -5.30 3.43
CA SER A 79 -22.12 -6.56 2.68
C SER A 79 -23.40 -6.78 1.88
N ARG A 80 -23.38 -7.75 0.95
CA ARG A 80 -24.51 -8.12 0.08
C ARG A 80 -25.09 -6.93 -0.71
N LEU A 81 -24.26 -5.94 -1.02
CA LEU A 81 -24.67 -4.79 -1.82
C LEU A 81 -24.88 -5.22 -3.27
N SER A 82 -25.94 -4.72 -3.90
CA SER A 82 -26.06 -4.75 -5.36
C SER A 82 -24.94 -3.92 -5.98
N PHE A 83 -24.70 -4.10 -7.29
CA PHE A 83 -23.71 -3.30 -8.01
C PHE A 83 -23.99 -1.79 -7.90
N GLY A 84 -25.24 -1.38 -8.10
CA GLY A 84 -25.66 0.02 -7.98
C GLY A 84 -25.47 0.58 -6.57
N ALA A 85 -25.84 -0.18 -5.55
CA ALA A 85 -25.65 0.23 -4.15
C ALA A 85 -24.17 0.35 -3.77
N MET A 86 -23.33 -0.58 -4.23
CA MET A 86 -21.88 -0.50 -4.05
C MET A 86 -21.29 0.76 -4.68
N LEU A 87 -21.66 1.05 -5.94
CA LEU A 87 -21.21 2.26 -6.63
C LEU A 87 -21.66 3.53 -5.91
N ALA A 88 -22.92 3.61 -5.49
CA ALA A 88 -23.44 4.74 -4.74
C ALA A 88 -22.66 4.98 -3.43
N HIS A 89 -22.34 3.90 -2.69
CA HIS A 89 -21.50 3.99 -1.50
C HIS A 89 -20.11 4.52 -1.80
N VAL A 90 -19.46 4.02 -2.85
CA VAL A 90 -18.12 4.45 -3.26
C VAL A 90 -18.10 5.94 -3.61
N GLU A 91 -19.06 6.40 -4.41
CA GLU A 91 -19.15 7.81 -4.82
C GLU A 91 -19.40 8.73 -3.62
N ARG A 92 -20.30 8.33 -2.70
CA ARG A 92 -20.57 9.06 -1.46
C ARG A 92 -19.35 9.15 -0.54
N LEU A 93 -18.56 8.08 -0.45
CA LEU A 93 -17.32 8.07 0.35
C LEU A 93 -16.23 8.92 -0.30
N ARG A 94 -16.13 8.90 -1.62
CA ARG A 94 -15.13 9.64 -2.39
C ARG A 94 -15.39 11.14 -2.43
N ARG A 95 -16.66 11.58 -2.40
CA ARG A 95 -17.07 13.00 -2.40
C ARG A 95 -16.39 13.81 -3.51
N GLY A 96 -16.35 13.27 -4.72
CA GLY A 96 -15.70 13.92 -5.88
C GLY A 96 -14.16 13.88 -5.91
N THR A 97 -13.49 13.45 -4.84
CA THR A 97 -12.03 13.40 -4.75
C THR A 97 -11.41 12.44 -5.77
N ALA A 98 -10.26 12.78 -6.35
CA ALA A 98 -9.53 11.87 -7.22
C ALA A 98 -8.98 10.65 -6.46
N TYR A 99 -9.24 9.46 -6.98
CA TYR A 99 -8.85 8.19 -6.37
C TYR A 99 -8.06 7.31 -7.33
N LEU A 100 -7.29 6.39 -6.76
CA LEU A 100 -6.68 5.25 -7.42
C LEU A 100 -7.48 3.99 -7.09
N VAL A 101 -7.55 3.05 -8.04
CA VAL A 101 -7.99 1.67 -7.83
C VAL A 101 -6.74 0.80 -7.93
N GLN A 102 -6.45 0.04 -6.88
CA GLN A 102 -5.32 -0.88 -6.82
C GLN A 102 -5.83 -2.30 -6.58
N ARG A 103 -5.21 -3.32 -7.19
CA ARG A 103 -5.48 -4.74 -6.89
C ARG A 103 -5.41 -4.96 -5.37
N GLY A 104 -6.46 -5.56 -4.80
CA GLY A 104 -6.55 -5.83 -3.38
C GLY A 104 -5.89 -7.16 -3.05
N LEU A 105 -4.77 -7.11 -2.34
CA LEU A 105 -4.01 -8.30 -1.94
C LEU A 105 -4.51 -8.89 -0.62
N VAL A 106 -4.33 -10.20 -0.48
CA VAL A 106 -4.45 -10.90 0.82
C VAL A 106 -3.05 -11.00 1.41
N LEU A 107 -2.73 -10.09 2.31
CA LEU A 107 -1.42 -10.04 2.96
C LEU A 107 -1.28 -11.14 4.01
N ALA A 108 -0.03 -11.51 4.29
CA ALA A 108 0.34 -12.27 5.47
C ALA A 108 -0.13 -11.56 6.75
N SER A 109 -0.44 -12.35 7.76
CA SER A 109 -1.12 -11.87 8.96
C SER A 109 -0.60 -12.53 10.21
N ILE A 110 -0.65 -11.81 11.33
CA ILE A 110 -0.39 -12.35 12.68
C ILE A 110 -1.74 -12.37 13.41
N SER A 111 -2.19 -13.55 13.83
CA SER A 111 -3.49 -13.73 14.49
C SER A 111 -4.65 -13.09 13.70
N GLY A 112 -4.68 -13.30 12.37
CA GLY A 112 -5.70 -12.77 11.47
C GLY A 112 -5.57 -11.28 11.12
N ARG A 113 -4.63 -10.54 11.72
CA ARG A 113 -4.40 -9.11 11.46
C ARG A 113 -3.31 -8.95 10.40
N PRO A 114 -3.55 -8.22 9.29
CA PRO A 114 -2.54 -8.06 8.24
C PRO A 114 -1.30 -7.32 8.74
N VAL A 115 -0.16 -7.62 8.13
CA VAL A 115 1.13 -6.98 8.38
C VAL A 115 1.67 -6.36 7.10
N ASP A 116 2.24 -5.16 7.22
CA ASP A 116 3.10 -4.59 6.18
C ASP A 116 4.46 -4.20 6.78
N TYR A 117 5.38 -3.77 5.91
CA TYR A 117 6.77 -3.49 6.25
C TYR A 117 7.18 -2.12 5.71
N ARG A 118 7.66 -1.25 6.59
CA ARG A 118 8.17 0.08 6.25
C ARG A 118 9.69 0.05 6.16
N VAL A 119 10.24 0.32 4.99
CA VAL A 119 11.66 0.63 4.79
C VAL A 119 11.84 2.15 4.76
N LYS A 120 12.65 2.70 5.68
CA LYS A 120 12.95 4.14 5.74
C LYS A 120 14.36 4.38 5.22
N LEU A 121 14.47 5.11 4.10
CA LEU A 121 15.72 5.59 3.54
C LEU A 121 15.91 7.06 3.87
N LEU A 122 17.12 7.45 4.21
CA LEU A 122 17.52 8.84 4.47
C LEU A 122 18.80 9.16 3.72
N ARG A 123 18.94 10.41 3.27
CA ARG A 123 20.17 10.97 2.72
C ARG A 123 20.87 11.77 3.82
N ARG A 124 22.12 11.42 4.14
CA ARG A 124 22.96 12.15 5.09
C ARG A 124 24.37 12.28 4.50
N HIS A 125 24.95 13.48 4.55
CA HIS A 125 26.25 13.78 3.94
C HIS A 125 26.35 13.32 2.47
N GLY A 126 25.29 13.58 1.70
CA GLY A 126 25.22 13.22 0.29
C GLY A 126 24.90 11.74 -0.02
N LYS A 127 25.01 10.83 0.95
CA LYS A 127 24.82 9.38 0.75
C LYS A 127 23.49 8.88 1.30
N TRP A 128 22.87 7.95 0.58
CA TRP A 128 21.62 7.28 0.99
C TRP A 128 21.91 6.05 1.84
N PHE A 129 21.20 5.91 2.96
CA PHE A 129 21.28 4.74 3.83
C PHE A 129 19.91 4.30 4.33
N THR A 130 19.77 3.01 4.62
CA THR A 130 18.57 2.45 5.26
C THR A 130 18.61 2.72 6.74
N LYS A 131 17.74 3.63 7.21
CA LYS A 131 17.68 4.00 8.63
C LYS A 131 17.03 2.90 9.46
N LYS A 132 15.94 2.30 8.97
CA LYS A 132 15.22 1.21 9.66
C LYS A 132 14.31 0.45 8.70
N ILE A 133 14.06 -0.81 9.06
CA ILE A 133 12.97 -1.63 8.51
C ILE A 133 12.12 -2.10 9.70
N ILE A 134 10.82 -1.81 9.67
CA ILE A 134 9.89 -2.20 10.74
C ILE A 134 8.68 -2.93 10.16
N GLY A 135 8.08 -3.83 10.92
CA GLY A 135 6.77 -4.38 10.63
C GLY A 135 5.67 -3.52 11.27
N ARG A 136 4.51 -3.41 10.63
CA ARG A 136 3.33 -2.73 11.18
C ARG A 136 2.14 -3.66 11.11
N LEU A 137 1.64 -4.04 12.28
CA LEU A 137 0.50 -4.92 12.46
C LEU A 137 -0.78 -4.07 12.54
N ALA A 138 -1.75 -4.32 11.66
CA ALA A 138 -3.03 -3.62 11.65
C ALA A 138 -3.76 -3.73 12.99
N LYS A 139 -4.56 -2.72 13.37
CA LYS A 139 -5.48 -2.82 14.51
C LYS A 139 -6.53 -3.92 14.26
N PRO A 140 -7.00 -4.68 15.28
CA PRO A 140 -8.10 -5.64 15.09
C PRO A 140 -9.30 -5.01 14.37
N GLY A 141 -9.90 -5.76 13.44
CA GLY A 141 -11.03 -5.30 12.63
C GLY A 141 -10.70 -4.41 11.42
N LEU A 142 -9.51 -3.81 11.36
CA LEU A 142 -9.09 -2.99 10.22
C LEU A 142 -8.37 -3.82 9.16
N PHE A 143 -8.67 -3.54 7.88
CA PHE A 143 -7.90 -4.10 6.75
C PHE A 143 -6.62 -3.29 6.44
N VAL A 144 -6.41 -2.18 7.14
CA VAL A 144 -5.29 -1.25 6.94
C VAL A 144 -4.31 -1.33 8.11
N THR A 145 -3.03 -1.30 7.78
CA THR A 145 -1.86 -1.48 8.67
C THR A 145 -1.28 -0.17 9.20
N ASN A 146 -1.97 0.95 8.99
CA ASN A 146 -1.40 2.25 9.33
C ASN A 146 -1.30 2.44 10.87
N ILE A 147 -0.11 2.78 11.35
CA ILE A 147 0.17 3.04 12.77
C ILE A 147 -0.72 4.17 13.31
N HIS A 148 -0.98 5.20 12.49
CA HIS A 148 -1.86 6.31 12.89
C HIS A 148 -3.32 5.88 13.14
N SER A 149 -3.69 4.66 12.75
CA SER A 149 -4.99 4.05 13.04
C SER A 149 -4.95 3.09 14.24
N GLY A 150 -3.90 3.16 15.08
CA GLY A 150 -3.73 2.31 16.27
C GLY A 150 -3.06 0.96 15.97
N GLY A 151 -2.25 0.88 14.90
CA GLY A 151 -1.46 -0.30 14.58
C GLY A 151 -0.25 -0.48 15.51
N THR A 152 0.21 -1.73 15.66
CA THR A 152 1.37 -2.08 16.52
C THR A 152 2.65 -2.09 15.67
N VAL A 153 3.71 -1.45 16.15
CA VAL A 153 5.04 -1.52 15.52
C VAL A 153 5.78 -2.74 16.05
N LEU A 154 6.32 -3.55 15.14
CA LEU A 154 7.13 -4.73 15.45
C LEU A 154 8.51 -4.59 14.80
N GLY A 155 9.49 -5.30 15.35
CA GLY A 155 10.75 -5.50 14.64
C GLY A 155 10.50 -6.26 13.33
N ALA A 156 11.18 -5.88 12.23
CA ALA A 156 10.95 -6.56 10.94
C ALA A 156 11.21 -8.07 11.01
N ASN A 157 12.22 -8.51 11.78
CA ASN A 157 12.51 -9.93 11.98
C ASN A 157 11.35 -10.65 12.70
N GLU A 158 10.83 -10.05 13.76
CA GLU A 158 9.71 -10.59 14.52
C GLU A 158 8.46 -10.69 13.66
N ALA A 159 8.12 -9.62 12.94
CA ALA A 159 6.98 -9.57 12.04
C ALA A 159 7.07 -10.64 10.92
N LEU A 160 8.24 -10.82 10.31
CA LEU A 160 8.45 -11.84 9.27
C LEU A 160 8.29 -13.25 9.81
N ARG A 161 8.88 -13.55 10.97
CA ARG A 161 8.77 -14.87 11.61
C ARG A 161 7.32 -15.18 11.98
N ARG A 162 6.60 -14.23 12.59
CA ARG A 162 5.24 -14.44 13.09
C ARG A 162 4.18 -14.47 11.98
N SER A 163 4.41 -13.81 10.85
CA SER A 163 3.41 -13.70 9.77
C SER A 163 3.54 -14.78 8.69
N LEU A 164 4.75 -15.29 8.45
CA LEU A 164 5.06 -16.20 7.35
C LEU A 164 5.94 -17.39 7.74
N SER A 165 6.49 -17.43 8.95
CA SER A 165 7.43 -18.48 9.38
C SER A 165 8.65 -18.66 8.45
N ILE A 166 9.09 -17.58 7.80
CA ILE A 166 10.23 -17.59 6.86
C ILE A 166 11.49 -16.93 7.43
N SER A 167 12.64 -17.21 6.81
CA SER A 167 13.90 -16.51 7.10
C SER A 167 13.77 -15.01 6.82
N PRO A 168 13.96 -14.13 7.83
CA PRO A 168 13.79 -12.69 7.64
C PRO A 168 14.86 -12.04 6.75
N HIS A 169 16.05 -12.64 6.66
CA HIS A 169 17.22 -12.02 6.04
C HIS A 169 17.00 -11.74 4.54
N ALA A 170 16.62 -12.78 3.79
CA ALA A 170 16.39 -12.67 2.35
C ALA A 170 15.31 -11.64 2.01
N LYS A 171 14.18 -11.63 2.73
CA LYS A 171 13.09 -10.68 2.48
C LYS A 171 13.47 -9.24 2.82
N LYS A 172 14.24 -9.03 3.89
CA LYS A 172 14.76 -7.70 4.20
C LYS A 172 15.73 -7.19 3.13
N GLN A 173 16.63 -8.05 2.64
CA GLN A 173 17.52 -7.70 1.53
C GLN A 173 16.75 -7.37 0.25
N GLU A 174 15.74 -8.19 -0.10
CA GLU A 174 14.88 -7.98 -1.26
C GLU A 174 14.14 -6.63 -1.17
N MET A 175 13.47 -6.34 -0.05
CA MET A 175 12.82 -5.04 0.19
C MET A 175 13.82 -3.88 0.15
N ASN A 176 15.03 -4.06 0.69
CA ASN A 176 16.05 -3.02 0.69
C ASN A 176 16.50 -2.72 -0.73
N ARG A 177 16.84 -3.75 -1.52
CA ARG A 177 17.24 -3.64 -2.92
C ARG A 177 16.17 -2.91 -3.74
N LEU A 178 14.90 -3.33 -3.64
CA LEU A 178 13.78 -2.68 -4.32
C LEU A 178 13.60 -1.22 -3.90
N SER A 179 13.86 -0.90 -2.63
CA SER A 179 13.77 0.47 -2.11
C SER A 179 14.87 1.37 -2.68
N TYR A 180 16.09 0.86 -2.87
CA TYR A 180 17.18 1.61 -3.51
C TYR A 180 16.89 1.88 -4.99
N LEU A 181 16.44 0.87 -5.74
CA LEU A 181 16.02 1.04 -7.14
C LEU A 181 14.88 2.07 -7.27
N GLY A 182 13.87 1.96 -6.41
CA GLY A 182 12.78 2.93 -6.36
C GLY A 182 13.24 4.33 -5.95
N MET A 183 14.20 4.44 -5.04
CA MET A 183 14.80 5.71 -4.60
C MET A 183 15.50 6.40 -5.76
N GLU A 184 16.31 5.68 -6.54
CA GLU A 184 17.00 6.24 -7.70
C GLU A 184 16.02 6.77 -8.74
N ALA A 185 14.97 6.00 -9.05
CA ALA A 185 13.94 6.40 -9.99
C ALA A 185 13.20 7.68 -9.52
N LEU A 186 12.82 7.72 -8.25
CA LEU A 186 12.08 8.86 -7.67
C LEU A 186 12.94 10.11 -7.52
N THR A 187 14.21 9.97 -7.10
CA THR A 187 15.10 11.13 -6.90
C THR A 187 15.54 11.75 -8.23
N ARG A 188 15.64 10.96 -9.30
CA ARG A 188 15.82 11.45 -10.67
C ARG A 188 14.59 12.23 -11.16
N ALA A 189 13.38 11.70 -10.96
CA ALA A 189 12.15 12.34 -11.40
C ALA A 189 11.75 13.56 -10.55
N PHE A 190 12.12 13.55 -9.27
CA PHE A 190 11.78 14.59 -8.30
C PHE A 190 13.03 15.00 -7.50
N PRO A 191 13.93 15.82 -8.09
CA PRO A 191 15.09 16.35 -7.39
C PRO A 191 14.70 17.08 -6.11
N GLY A 192 15.52 16.95 -5.06
CA GLY A 192 15.30 17.57 -3.75
C GLY A 192 14.65 16.67 -2.68
N ILE A 193 14.36 15.41 -3.00
CA ILE A 193 13.96 14.41 -1.98
C ILE A 193 15.21 13.96 -1.20
N ASP A 194 15.15 14.01 0.13
CA ASP A 194 16.22 13.53 1.04
C ASP A 194 15.79 12.38 1.96
N LYS A 195 14.50 12.02 1.95
CA LYS A 195 13.93 10.95 2.76
C LYS A 195 12.79 10.24 2.04
N LEU A 196 12.75 8.92 2.18
CA LEU A 196 11.73 8.07 1.56
C LEU A 196 11.28 6.97 2.52
N GLY A 197 9.99 6.68 2.51
CA GLY A 197 9.38 5.56 3.22
C GLY A 197 8.65 4.66 2.25
N PHE A 198 9.18 3.47 2.02
CA PHE A 198 8.57 2.45 1.17
C PHE A 198 7.73 1.50 2.03
N ASP A 199 6.48 1.29 1.63
CA ASP A 199 5.54 0.38 2.29
C ASP A 199 5.37 -0.88 1.47
N TYR A 200 5.78 -2.02 2.03
CA TYR A 200 5.68 -3.33 1.40
C TYR A 200 4.64 -4.20 2.10
N GLY A 201 3.76 -4.83 1.35
CA GLY A 201 3.01 -5.99 1.79
C GLY A 201 3.73 -7.26 1.34
N ILE A 202 3.57 -8.35 2.08
CA ILE A 202 3.94 -9.67 1.62
C ILE A 202 2.67 -10.51 1.59
N ASP A 203 2.38 -11.16 0.47
CA ASP A 203 1.22 -12.05 0.37
C ASP A 203 1.49 -13.41 1.04
N ARG A 204 0.46 -14.27 1.11
CA ARG A 204 0.57 -15.59 1.72
C ARG A 204 1.51 -16.55 0.99
N GLN A 205 1.87 -16.23 -0.26
CA GLN A 205 2.82 -16.99 -1.07
C GLN A 205 4.25 -16.46 -0.90
N GLY A 206 4.46 -15.40 -0.10
CA GLY A 206 5.77 -14.82 0.14
C GLY A 206 6.22 -13.80 -0.90
N ASN A 207 5.35 -13.40 -1.84
CA ASN A 207 5.68 -12.37 -2.82
C ASN A 207 5.66 -10.99 -2.19
N ILE A 208 6.69 -10.19 -2.46
CA ILE A 208 6.78 -8.80 -1.99
C ILE A 208 6.03 -7.88 -2.94
N TRP A 209 5.21 -6.99 -2.38
CA TRP A 209 4.43 -6.00 -3.10
C TRP A 209 4.66 -4.60 -2.53
N LEU A 210 5.16 -3.67 -3.34
CA LEU A 210 5.26 -2.26 -3.02
C LEU A 210 3.88 -1.60 -3.08
N LEU A 211 3.33 -1.27 -1.91
CA LEU A 211 1.98 -0.73 -1.74
C LEU A 211 1.92 0.79 -1.92
N GLU A 212 2.94 1.50 -1.43
CA GLU A 212 3.04 2.96 -1.44
C GLU A 212 4.48 3.46 -1.19
N VAL A 213 4.80 4.67 -1.66
CA VAL A 213 6.00 5.42 -1.27
C VAL A 213 5.66 6.83 -0.75
N ASN A 214 6.24 7.18 0.40
CA ASN A 214 6.10 8.47 1.07
C ASN A 214 7.40 9.27 0.97
N THR A 215 7.35 10.55 0.56
CA THR A 215 8.55 11.43 0.48
C THR A 215 8.76 12.29 1.73
N GLN A 216 7.86 12.16 2.71
CA GLN A 216 8.01 12.71 4.06
C GLN A 216 7.57 11.68 5.10
N PRO A 217 8.26 10.53 5.19
CA PRO A 217 7.94 9.53 6.20
C PRO A 217 8.22 10.08 7.60
N ARG A 218 7.21 10.02 8.46
CA ARG A 218 7.38 10.18 9.91
C ARG A 218 8.23 9.01 10.45
#